data_AF-A0A959YXZ3-F1
#
_entry.id   AF-A0A959YXZ3-F1
#
_cell.length_a   1.000
_cell.length_b   1.000
_cell.length_c   1.000
_cell.angle_alpha   90.00
_cell.angle_beta   90.00
_cell.angle_gamma   90.00
#
_symmetry.space_group_name_H-M   'P 1'
#
loop_
_entity.id
_entity.type
_entity.pdbx_description
1 polymer ?
#
loop_
_entity_poly.entity_id
_entity_poly.type
_entity_poly.pdbx_seq_one_letter_code
_entity_poly.pdbx_strand_id
1 'polypeptide(L)'
;TGLKLSASETKMIINALGERDPNAKVCTDKKRNPEPDSELRDTETVALDEDIDAYMEREVLLHVPDAWVDHDKTKVGFEIPLTREFYVYEPPRPLEDIEEDIAALEQEILSLLKDVTT
;
A
#
# COMPACT_ATOMS: atom_id res chain seq x y z
N THR A 1 -7.81 -42.21 20.30
CA THR A 1 -8.77 -41.44 19.49
C THR A 1 -8.07 -40.16 19.05
N GLY A 2 -7.58 -40.12 17.81
CA GLY A 2 -6.88 -38.94 17.29
C GLY A 2 -7.88 -37.89 16.81
N LEU A 3 -7.78 -36.67 17.33
CA LEU A 3 -8.48 -35.51 16.79
C LEU A 3 -8.04 -35.31 15.33
N LYS A 4 -8.97 -35.46 14.39
CA LYS A 4 -8.75 -35.09 12.99
C LYS A 4 -9.07 -33.61 12.85
N LEU A 5 -8.03 -32.80 12.68
CA LEU A 5 -8.17 -31.39 12.36
C LEU A 5 -8.37 -31.23 10.84
N SER A 6 -9.24 -30.30 10.46
CA SER A 6 -9.34 -29.78 9.10
C SER A 6 -8.14 -28.89 8.77
N ALA A 7 -7.89 -28.67 7.47
CA ALA A 7 -6.81 -27.77 7.02
C ALA A 7 -6.97 -26.34 7.57
N SER A 8 -8.21 -25.87 7.74
CA SER A 8 -8.49 -24.54 8.31
C SER A 8 -8.14 -24.47 9.79
N GLU A 9 -8.49 -25.49 10.57
CA GLU A 9 -8.18 -25.54 12.02
C GLU A 9 -6.67 -25.66 12.24
N THR A 10 -5.99 -26.50 11.44
CA THR A 10 -4.52 -26.58 11.46
C THR A 10 -3.89 -25.23 11.16
N LYS A 11 -4.36 -24.52 10.13
CA LYS A 11 -3.84 -23.19 9.78
C LYS A 11 -4.08 -22.16 10.88
N MET A 12 -5.25 -22.19 11.55
CA MET A 12 -5.51 -21.31 12.69
C MET A 12 -4.56 -21.58 13.86
N ILE A 13 -4.30 -22.84 14.19
CA ILE A 13 -3.38 -23.20 15.28
C ILE A 13 -1.96 -22.76 14.94
N ILE A 14 -1.50 -22.99 13.71
CA ILE A 14 -0.18 -22.55 13.24
C ILE A 14 -0.06 -21.02 13.32
N ASN A 15 -1.07 -20.28 12.86
CA ASN A 15 -1.05 -18.82 12.92
C ASN A 15 -1.10 -18.27 14.36
N ALA A 16 -1.74 -18.99 15.30
CA ALA A 16 -1.89 -18.55 16.68
C ALA A 16 -0.68 -18.89 17.57
N LEU A 17 0.00 -20.01 17.30
CA LEU A 17 1.08 -20.54 18.15
C LEU A 17 2.46 -20.53 17.46
N GLY A 18 2.51 -20.34 16.15
CA GLY A 18 3.74 -20.30 15.37
C GLY A 18 4.37 -18.91 15.36
N GLU A 19 5.68 -18.90 15.14
CA GLU A 19 6.47 -17.69 14.89
C GLU A 19 7.01 -17.75 13.46
N ARG A 20 7.07 -16.59 12.80
CA ARG A 20 7.67 -16.47 11.47
C ARG A 20 9.18 -16.35 11.62
N ASP A 21 9.92 -17.25 11.00
CA ASP A 21 11.39 -17.23 10.97
C ASP A 21 11.88 -17.16 9.52
N PRO A 22 12.54 -16.05 9.10
CA PRO A 22 13.10 -15.89 7.76
C PRO A 22 14.18 -16.92 7.40
N ASN A 23 14.80 -17.59 8.38
CA ASN A 23 15.83 -18.60 8.17
C ASN A 23 15.26 -20.03 8.20
N ALA A 24 13.95 -20.18 8.40
CA ALA A 24 13.31 -21.49 8.40
C ALA A 24 13.38 -22.15 7.01
N LYS A 25 13.25 -23.47 7.00
CA LYS A 25 13.11 -24.20 5.74
C LYS A 25 11.81 -23.80 5.06
N VAL A 26 11.87 -23.59 3.75
CA VAL A 26 10.71 -23.28 2.91
C VAL A 26 9.60 -24.32 3.13
N CYS A 27 8.44 -23.86 3.57
CA CYS A 27 7.24 -24.67 3.67
C CYS A 27 6.74 -25.01 2.27
N THR A 28 6.30 -26.25 2.06
CA THR A 28 5.80 -26.69 0.75
C THR A 28 4.43 -27.35 0.87
N ASP A 29 3.63 -27.17 -0.17
CA ASP A 29 2.34 -27.81 -0.28
C ASP A 29 2.48 -29.34 -0.53
N LYS A 30 1.35 -30.04 -0.64
CA LYS A 30 1.34 -31.50 -0.94
C LYS A 30 1.98 -31.86 -2.29
N LYS A 31 2.12 -30.90 -3.20
CA LYS A 31 2.73 -31.04 -4.53
C LYS A 31 4.20 -30.61 -4.55
N ARG A 32 4.75 -30.22 -3.39
CA ARG A 32 6.12 -29.71 -3.20
C ARG A 32 6.38 -28.32 -3.78
N ASN A 33 5.32 -27.54 -4.05
CA ASN A 33 5.49 -26.13 -4.40
C ASN A 33 5.73 -25.32 -3.12
N PRO A 34 6.61 -24.30 -3.13
CA PRO A 34 6.73 -23.34 -2.05
C PRO A 34 5.37 -22.73 -1.70
N GLU A 35 5.04 -22.69 -0.41
CA GLU A 35 3.82 -22.01 0.03
C GLU A 35 4.05 -20.49 0.01
N PRO A 36 3.20 -19.71 -0.69
CA PRO A 36 3.34 -18.26 -0.72
C PRO A 36 2.98 -17.64 0.63
N ASP A 37 3.84 -16.77 1.12
CA ASP A 37 3.54 -15.90 2.24
C ASP A 37 2.71 -14.70 1.76
N SER A 38 1.50 -14.52 2.29
CA SER A 38 0.65 -13.40 1.91
C SER A 38 1.16 -12.04 2.40
N GLU A 39 2.00 -12.00 3.44
CA GLU A 39 2.58 -10.75 3.97
C GLU A 39 3.78 -10.26 3.16
N LEU A 40 4.40 -11.14 2.36
CA LEU A 40 5.57 -10.80 1.53
C LEU A 40 5.20 -10.59 0.05
N ARG A 41 3.90 -10.48 -0.27
CA ARG A 41 3.46 -10.22 -1.64
C ARG A 41 3.73 -8.78 -2.02
N ASP A 42 4.37 -8.60 -3.16
CA ASP A 42 4.60 -7.29 -3.77
C ASP A 42 4.10 -7.24 -5.21
N THR A 43 4.09 -6.05 -5.82
CA THR A 43 3.72 -5.82 -7.22
C THR A 43 4.71 -4.89 -7.89
N GLU A 44 5.34 -5.40 -8.94
CA GLU A 44 6.23 -4.63 -9.80
C GLU A 44 5.47 -4.06 -11.01
N THR A 45 5.83 -2.83 -11.41
CA THR A 45 5.33 -2.22 -12.64
C THR A 45 6.38 -2.37 -13.73
N VAL A 46 6.16 -3.33 -14.63
CA VAL A 46 7.05 -3.61 -15.76
C VAL A 46 6.56 -2.86 -17.00
N ALA A 47 7.49 -2.31 -17.79
CA ALA A 47 7.15 -1.64 -19.04
C ALA A 47 6.45 -2.63 -20.00
N LEU A 48 5.47 -2.14 -20.77
CA LEU A 48 4.63 -3.00 -21.61
C LEU A 48 5.41 -3.75 -22.71
N ASP A 49 6.50 -3.15 -23.19
CA ASP A 49 7.38 -3.68 -24.22
C ASP A 49 8.54 -4.52 -23.66
N GLU A 50 8.63 -4.66 -22.34
CA GLU A 50 9.67 -5.41 -21.67
C GLU A 50 9.19 -6.82 -21.30
N ASP A 51 10.11 -7.79 -21.38
CA ASP A 51 9.87 -9.16 -20.95
C ASP A 51 9.94 -9.26 -19.41
N ILE A 52 8.92 -9.87 -18.81
CA ILE A 52 8.77 -9.96 -17.35
C ILE A 52 9.91 -10.77 -16.73
N ASP A 53 10.34 -11.86 -17.35
CA ASP A 53 11.39 -12.71 -16.80
C ASP A 53 12.74 -11.99 -16.84
N ALA A 54 13.03 -11.26 -17.93
CA ALA A 54 14.21 -10.41 -18.03
C ALA A 54 14.23 -9.27 -16.98
N TYR A 55 13.08 -8.66 -16.70
CA TYR A 55 12.96 -7.66 -15.62
C TYR A 55 13.22 -8.30 -14.24
N MET A 56 12.61 -9.47 -13.99
CA MET A 56 12.79 -10.21 -12.74
C MET A 56 14.25 -10.56 -12.48
N GLU A 57 14.98 -11.05 -13.48
CA GLU A 57 16.41 -11.38 -13.36
C GLU A 57 17.27 -10.16 -13.02
N ARG A 58 16.96 -9.00 -13.60
CA ARG A 58 17.75 -7.78 -13.47
C ARG A 58 17.49 -7.04 -12.16
N GLU A 59 16.22 -6.88 -11.80
CA GLU A 59 15.80 -5.98 -10.71
C GLU A 59 15.36 -6.73 -9.45
N VAL A 60 14.71 -7.89 -9.58
CA VAL A 60 14.05 -8.55 -8.44
C VAL A 60 14.93 -9.64 -7.83
N LEU A 61 15.35 -10.62 -8.64
CA LEU A 61 16.05 -11.83 -8.16
C LEU A 61 17.44 -11.52 -7.57
N LEU A 62 18.03 -10.37 -7.91
CA LEU A 62 19.26 -9.90 -7.28
C LEU A 62 19.07 -9.58 -5.79
N HIS A 63 17.88 -9.10 -5.42
CA HIS A 63 17.55 -8.67 -4.06
C HIS A 63 16.73 -9.72 -3.30
N VAL A 64 15.86 -10.43 -3.99
CA VAL A 64 14.97 -11.47 -3.44
C VAL A 64 15.09 -12.74 -4.27
N PRO A 65 16.09 -13.60 -3.99
CA PRO A 65 16.42 -14.75 -4.83
C PRO A 65 15.34 -15.83 -4.89
N ASP A 66 14.45 -15.86 -3.90
CA ASP A 66 13.34 -16.81 -3.78
C ASP A 66 12.01 -16.25 -4.30
N ALA A 67 12.00 -15.06 -4.90
CA ALA A 67 10.80 -14.49 -5.51
C ALA A 67 10.39 -15.25 -6.79
N TRP A 68 9.08 -15.26 -7.07
CA TRP A 68 8.53 -15.76 -8.33
C TRP A 68 7.28 -14.97 -8.72
N VAL A 69 6.98 -14.98 -10.02
CA VAL A 69 5.80 -14.30 -10.56
C VAL A 69 4.59 -15.23 -10.55
N ASP A 70 3.46 -14.73 -10.05
CA ASP A 70 2.15 -15.37 -10.21
C ASP A 70 1.48 -14.84 -11.49
N HIS A 71 1.74 -15.51 -12.62
CA HIS A 71 1.28 -15.06 -13.94
C HIS A 71 -0.25 -14.94 -14.05
N ASP A 72 -1.00 -15.74 -13.30
CA ASP A 72 -2.48 -15.67 -13.27
C ASP A 72 -3.00 -14.34 -12.71
N LYS A 73 -2.15 -13.61 -11.96
CA LYS A 73 -2.49 -12.31 -11.35
C LYS A 73 -1.87 -11.11 -12.08
N THR A 74 -1.10 -11.35 -13.15
CA THR A 74 -0.55 -10.26 -13.96
C THR A 74 -1.67 -9.52 -14.68
N LYS A 75 -1.54 -8.19 -14.78
CA LYS A 75 -2.53 -7.33 -15.43
C LYS A 75 -1.83 -6.31 -16.30
N VAL A 76 -2.32 -6.15 -17.53
CA VAL A 76 -1.92 -5.04 -18.40
C VAL A 76 -2.76 -3.83 -18.04
N GLY A 77 -2.10 -2.73 -17.69
CA GLY A 77 -2.72 -1.46 -17.34
C GLY A 77 -1.92 -0.29 -17.88
N PHE A 78 -2.56 0.86 -17.97
CA PHE A 78 -1.92 2.13 -18.33
C PHE A 78 -2.09 3.09 -17.16
N GLU A 79 -1.00 3.73 -16.74
CA GLU A 79 -1.04 4.81 -15.78
C GLU A 79 -1.12 6.15 -16.52
N ILE A 80 -2.09 6.99 -16.13
CA ILE A 80 -2.15 8.38 -16.55
C ILE A 80 -1.72 9.20 -15.34
N PRO A 81 -0.53 9.84 -15.35
CA PRO A 81 -0.06 10.63 -14.22
C PRO A 81 -0.85 11.95 -14.17
N LEU A 82 -2.04 11.91 -13.58
CA LEU A 82 -2.99 13.02 -13.62
C LEU A 82 -2.39 14.31 -13.04
N THR A 83 -1.65 14.19 -11.94
CA THR A 83 -0.97 15.32 -11.29
C THR A 83 0.17 15.88 -12.13
N ARG A 84 0.78 15.11 -13.04
CA ARG A 84 1.81 15.63 -13.93
C ARG A 84 1.19 16.34 -15.13
N GLU A 85 0.15 15.75 -15.70
CA GLU A 85 -0.43 16.21 -16.97
C GLU A 85 -1.51 17.29 -16.79
N PHE A 86 -2.24 17.28 -15.68
CA PHE A 86 -3.38 18.17 -15.45
C PHE A 86 -3.21 19.11 -14.26
N TYR A 87 -2.05 19.10 -13.59
CA TYR A 87 -1.81 20.06 -12.52
C TYR A 87 -1.64 21.47 -13.09
N VAL A 88 -2.59 22.31 -12.74
CA VAL A 88 -2.50 23.75 -12.91
C VAL A 88 -2.09 24.32 -11.57
N TYR A 89 -0.94 25.00 -11.53
CA TYR A 89 -0.51 25.70 -10.33
C TYR A 89 -1.52 26.80 -9.98
N GLU A 90 -2.16 26.67 -8.82
CA GLU A 90 -2.94 27.73 -8.22
C GLU A 90 -2.08 28.43 -7.17
N PRO A 91 -1.70 29.70 -7.38
CA PRO A 91 -1.02 30.45 -6.35
C PRO A 91 -1.94 30.61 -5.13
N PRO A 92 -1.38 30.61 -3.91
CA PRO A 92 -2.16 30.96 -2.72
C PRO A 92 -2.72 32.38 -2.85
N ARG A 93 -3.83 32.64 -2.16
CA ARG A 93 -4.40 34.00 -2.09
C ARG A 93 -3.37 35.00 -1.52
N PRO A 94 -3.40 36.27 -1.97
CA PRO A 94 -2.55 37.34 -1.43
C PRO A 94 -2.58 37.42 0.09
N LEU A 95 -1.48 37.90 0.68
CA LEU A 95 -1.39 38.08 2.13
C LEU A 95 -2.35 39.15 2.61
N GLU A 96 -2.53 40.21 1.83
CA GLU A 96 -3.40 41.33 2.13
C GLU A 96 -4.86 40.85 2.30
N ASP A 97 -5.33 39.95 1.45
CA ASP A 97 -6.67 39.34 1.57
C ASP A 97 -6.79 38.50 2.86
N ILE A 98 -5.70 37.85 3.29
CA ILE A 98 -5.67 37.10 4.55
C ILE A 98 -5.79 38.04 5.74
N GLU A 99 -5.05 39.15 5.72
CA GLU A 99 -5.08 40.16 6.77
C GLU A 99 -6.45 40.82 6.89
N GLU A 100 -7.09 41.16 5.76
CA GLU A 100 -8.44 41.72 5.74
C GLU A 100 -9.49 40.77 6.31
N ASP A 101 -9.45 39.49 5.92
CA ASP A 101 -10.36 38.46 6.46
C ASP A 101 -10.19 38.28 7.97
N ILE A 102 -8.94 38.25 8.45
CA ILE A 102 -8.65 38.13 9.89
C ILE A 102 -9.23 39.33 10.64
N ALA A 103 -8.99 40.54 10.17
CA ALA A 103 -9.52 41.75 10.81
C ALA A 103 -11.05 41.78 10.82
N ALA A 104 -11.70 41.35 9.74
CA ALA A 104 -13.16 41.25 9.67
C ALA A 104 -13.71 40.22 10.69
N LEU A 105 -13.10 39.04 10.76
CA LEU A 105 -13.48 38.01 11.73
C LEU A 105 -13.27 38.47 13.18
N GLU A 106 -12.18 39.18 13.47
CA GLU A 106 -11.94 39.77 14.80
C GLU A 106 -13.05 40.74 15.20
N GLN A 107 -13.48 41.61 14.29
CA GLN A 107 -14.58 42.55 14.55
C GLN A 107 -15.91 41.82 14.78
N GLU A 108 -16.19 40.78 13.99
CA GLU A 108 -17.41 39.98 14.15
C GLU A 108 -17.45 39.27 15.51
N ILE A 109 -16.32 38.65 15.91
CA ILE A 109 -16.18 37.99 17.23
C ILE A 109 -16.39 39.01 18.36
N LEU A 110 -15.79 40.20 18.25
CA LEU A 110 -15.96 41.25 19.25
C LEU A 110 -17.42 41.71 19.36
N SER A 111 -18.14 41.81 18.25
CA SER A 111 -19.57 42.12 18.25
C SER A 111 -20.38 41.04 18.95
N LEU A 112 -20.18 39.77 18.59
CA LEU A 112 -20.90 38.63 19.19
C LEU A 112 -20.65 38.51 20.69
N LEU A 113 -19.41 38.69 21.13
CA LEU A 113 -19.07 38.67 22.56
C LEU A 113 -19.77 39.79 23.34
N LYS A 114 -19.95 40.95 22.72
CA LYS A 114 -20.65 42.10 23.31
C LYS A 114 -22.14 41.82 23.52
N ASP A 115 -22.76 41.14 22.56
CA ASP A 115 -24.18 40.78 22.61
C ASP A 115 -24.47 39.70 23.68
N VAL A 116 -23.49 38.87 24.04
CA VAL A 116 -23.63 37.82 25.09
C VAL A 116 -23.32 38.34 26.49
N THR A 117 -22.49 39.38 26.62
CA THR A 117 -22.12 39.99 27.91
C THR A 117 -23.02 41.15 28.35
N THR A 118 -24.04 41.47 27.55
CA THR A 118 -25.10 42.45 27.84
C THR A 118 -26.40 41.73 28.19
#